data_AF-A0A3M1AE55-F1
#
_entry.id   AF-A0A3M1AE55-F1
#
_cell.length_a   1.000
_cell.length_b   1.000
_cell.length_c   1.000
_cell.angle_alpha   90.00
_cell.angle_beta   90.00
_cell.angle_gamma   90.00
#
_symmetry.space_group_name_H-M   'P 1'
#
loop_
_entity.id
_entity.type
_entity.pdbx_description
1 polymer ?
#
loop_
_entity_poly.entity_id
_entity_poly.type
_entity_poly.pdbx_seq_one_letter_code
_entity_poly.pdbx_strand_id
1 'polypeptide(L)'
;MKTAKSIIFMCTVLILGGYASFQAQSPPSYQSEKENTEITSAKSCKPCHQEIYDQWKNSFHAQSIRTPTFRAMLTIFKYNTRGKHIEFCFKCHAPEVKVKGNTEELARQVLKGEKIESEGISCTICHSIEMVRDEPDPNVPVEFDFGPTPPFHKVKNTEVTQSAEMCGSCHDYNNPNFVHPDLPGTPCCDVNRDWKKTSFAKKGVTCQSCHMKDEMGLVKLSTMDKLKNVLFGLVGLQSYRDFRYTNHTFPGGRFEEMLKRAVKMDLDYEKVDEKIKATVSIQNLTGYSIPNG
;
A
#
# COMPACT_ATOMS: atom_id res chain seq x y z
N MET A 1 52.79 34.04 -69.63
CA MET A 1 53.73 34.14 -68.48
C MET A 1 53.04 34.84 -67.33
N LYS A 2 53.33 34.40 -66.10
CA LYS A 2 52.73 34.75 -64.79
C LYS A 2 51.51 33.91 -64.38
N THR A 3 51.88 32.80 -63.75
CA THR A 3 51.10 31.95 -62.83
C THR A 3 50.58 32.77 -61.64
N ALA A 4 49.32 32.54 -61.25
CA ALA A 4 48.80 32.93 -59.94
C ALA A 4 48.17 31.68 -59.30
N LYS A 5 48.72 31.30 -58.15
CA LYS A 5 48.40 30.11 -57.37
C LYS A 5 47.09 30.33 -56.60
N SER A 6 46.14 29.41 -56.70
CA SER A 6 44.97 29.35 -55.83
C SER A 6 45.39 28.96 -54.41
N ILE A 7 45.13 29.84 -53.45
CA ILE A 7 45.30 29.59 -52.02
C ILE A 7 43.98 29.00 -51.52
N ILE A 8 43.98 27.72 -51.18
CA ILE A 8 42.87 27.04 -50.50
C ILE A 8 42.98 27.38 -49.01
N PHE A 9 42.00 28.11 -48.48
CA PHE A 9 41.88 28.40 -47.06
C PHE A 9 41.33 27.16 -46.35
N MET A 10 42.21 26.40 -45.70
CA MET A 10 41.83 25.25 -44.89
C MET A 10 41.38 25.77 -43.51
N CYS A 11 40.06 25.88 -43.31
CA CYS A 11 39.47 26.16 -42.00
C CYS A 11 39.66 24.96 -41.07
N THR A 12 40.70 25.02 -40.23
CA THR A 12 40.90 24.12 -39.10
C THR A 12 39.84 24.41 -38.03
N VAL A 13 38.78 23.60 -37.98
CA VAL A 13 37.83 23.60 -36.87
C VAL A 13 38.52 22.94 -35.68
N LEU A 14 38.98 23.77 -34.74
CA LEU A 14 39.40 23.32 -33.41
C LEU A 14 38.17 22.84 -32.64
N ILE A 15 37.97 21.51 -32.61
CA ILE A 15 37.01 20.87 -31.72
C ILE A 15 37.63 20.91 -30.31
N LEU A 16 37.32 21.95 -29.55
CA LEU A 16 37.53 21.97 -28.11
C LEU A 16 36.57 20.95 -27.49
N GLY A 17 37.09 19.75 -27.21
CA GLY A 17 36.42 18.72 -26.44
C GLY A 17 36.18 19.18 -25.00
N GLY A 18 35.07 19.89 -24.80
CA GLY A 18 34.52 20.13 -23.46
C GLY A 18 33.95 18.82 -22.93
N TYR A 19 34.69 18.15 -22.05
CA TYR A 19 34.13 17.15 -21.16
C TYR A 19 33.16 17.88 -20.22
N ALA A 20 31.89 17.97 -20.62
CA ALA A 20 30.82 18.30 -19.70
C ALA A 20 30.62 17.08 -18.80
N SER A 21 31.25 17.11 -17.62
CA SER A 21 30.94 16.20 -16.53
C SER A 21 29.46 16.35 -16.21
N PHE A 22 28.63 15.44 -16.72
CA PHE A 22 27.24 15.29 -16.28
C PHE A 22 27.30 14.79 -14.83
N GLN A 23 27.40 15.71 -13.88
CA GLN A 23 27.05 15.41 -12.50
C GLN A 23 25.57 15.07 -12.52
N ALA A 24 25.23 13.81 -12.26
CA ALA A 24 23.88 13.41 -11.96
C ALA A 24 23.41 14.23 -10.76
N GLN A 25 22.62 15.26 -11.02
CA GLN A 25 21.92 15.97 -9.96
C GLN A 25 21.03 14.95 -9.28
N SER A 26 21.29 14.73 -7.99
CA SER A 26 20.35 14.04 -7.12
C SER A 26 18.97 14.69 -7.30
N PRO A 27 17.90 13.89 -7.41
CA PRO A 27 16.56 14.46 -7.54
C PRO A 27 16.33 15.43 -6.37
N PRO A 28 15.65 16.57 -6.62
CA PRO A 28 15.45 17.59 -5.59
C PRO A 28 14.75 16.95 -4.39
N SER A 29 15.35 17.11 -3.21
CA SER A 29 14.68 16.76 -1.96
C SER A 29 13.43 17.64 -1.85
N TYR A 30 12.26 17.01 -1.96
CA TYR A 30 10.99 17.67 -1.72
C TYR A 30 10.95 18.11 -0.26
N GLN A 31 11.21 19.38 0.00
CA GLN A 31 10.90 20.01 1.28
C GLN A 31 9.44 20.44 1.19
N SER A 32 8.54 19.68 1.84
CA SER A 32 7.15 20.12 2.00
C SER A 32 7.14 21.37 2.87
N GLU A 33 6.76 22.52 2.29
CA GLU A 33 6.36 23.67 3.08
C GLU A 33 5.17 23.26 3.97
N LYS A 34 5.25 23.60 5.25
CA LYS A 34 4.26 23.24 6.28
C LYS A 34 2.95 23.99 6.02
N GLU A 35 2.06 23.42 5.22
CA GLU A 35 0.67 23.87 5.12
C GLU A 35 -0.26 22.74 5.58
N ASN A 36 -0.76 22.87 6.81
CA ASN A 36 -1.81 22.06 7.45
C ASN A 36 -1.78 20.51 7.23
N THR A 37 -0.64 19.89 7.50
CA THR A 37 -0.44 18.43 7.50
C THR A 37 -0.99 17.74 8.77
N GLU A 38 -2.27 17.92 9.11
CA GLU A 38 -2.87 17.19 10.24
C GLU A 38 -3.46 15.85 9.77
N ILE A 39 -2.89 14.74 10.28
CA ILE A 39 -3.43 13.39 10.05
C ILE A 39 -4.70 13.23 10.88
N THR A 40 -5.86 13.30 10.23
CA THR A 40 -7.15 13.09 10.90
C THR A 40 -7.36 11.62 11.27
N SER A 41 -7.97 11.39 12.44
CA SER A 41 -8.40 10.05 12.87
C SER A 41 -9.48 9.48 11.95
N ALA A 42 -9.40 8.18 11.66
CA ALA A 42 -10.42 7.41 10.94
C ALA A 42 -11.83 7.52 11.58
N LYS A 43 -11.91 7.83 12.88
CA LYS A 43 -13.20 8.07 13.57
C LYS A 43 -13.97 9.25 12.98
N SER A 44 -13.27 10.23 12.40
CA SER A 44 -13.92 11.36 11.71
C SER A 44 -14.69 10.92 10.46
N CYS A 45 -14.26 9.83 9.81
CA CYS A 45 -14.88 9.28 8.61
C CYS A 45 -16.14 8.47 8.92
N LYS A 46 -16.19 7.86 10.13
CA LYS A 46 -17.24 6.94 10.58
C LYS A 46 -18.70 7.45 10.38
N PRO A 47 -19.05 8.72 10.69
CA PRO A 47 -20.44 9.18 10.55
C PRO A 47 -20.99 9.08 9.12
N CYS A 48 -20.12 9.18 8.10
CA CYS A 48 -20.51 9.09 6.69
C CYS A 48 -20.14 7.73 6.06
N HIS A 49 -19.09 7.07 6.56
CA HIS A 49 -18.54 5.82 6.04
C HIS A 49 -18.54 4.70 7.08
N GLN A 50 -19.68 4.51 7.76
CA GLN A 50 -19.81 3.58 8.88
C GLN A 50 -19.37 2.14 8.54
N GLU A 51 -19.84 1.60 7.42
CA GLU A 51 -19.52 0.21 7.03
C GLU A 51 -18.03 0.03 6.73
N ILE A 52 -17.45 0.95 5.95
CA ILE A 52 -16.01 0.96 5.64
C ILE A 52 -15.19 1.06 6.92
N TYR A 53 -15.56 1.95 7.84
CA TYR A 53 -14.89 2.10 9.12
C TYR A 53 -14.93 0.82 9.95
N ASP A 54 -16.10 0.16 10.02
CA ASP A 54 -16.25 -1.09 10.79
C ASP A 54 -15.44 -2.25 10.17
N GLN A 55 -15.35 -2.31 8.84
CA GLN A 55 -14.48 -3.26 8.13
C GLN A 55 -13.00 -2.98 8.41
N TRP A 56 -12.57 -1.74 8.21
CA TRP A 56 -11.18 -1.32 8.39
C TRP A 56 -10.70 -1.51 9.83
N LYS A 57 -11.49 -1.10 10.83
CA LYS A 57 -11.11 -1.15 12.25
C LYS A 57 -10.72 -2.56 12.71
N ASN A 58 -11.33 -3.58 12.10
CA ASN A 58 -11.10 -4.99 12.40
C ASN A 58 -10.06 -5.64 11.47
N SER A 59 -9.51 -4.91 10.50
CA SER A 59 -8.50 -5.40 9.56
C SER A 59 -7.08 -5.38 10.16
N PHE A 60 -6.16 -6.11 9.52
CA PHE A 60 -4.74 -6.07 9.90
C PHE A 60 -4.05 -4.74 9.57
N HIS A 61 -4.64 -3.90 8.72
CA HIS A 61 -4.16 -2.53 8.48
C HIS A 61 -4.36 -1.64 9.73
N ALA A 62 -5.53 -1.69 10.37
CA ALA A 62 -5.78 -0.97 11.64
C ALA A 62 -5.01 -1.57 12.83
N GLN A 63 -4.68 -2.87 12.75
CA GLN A 63 -3.92 -3.61 13.77
C GLN A 63 -2.42 -3.70 13.47
N SER A 64 -1.91 -2.96 12.48
CA SER A 64 -0.55 -3.10 11.93
C SER A 64 0.56 -3.09 12.99
N ILE A 65 0.38 -2.32 14.06
CA ILE A 65 1.32 -2.18 15.18
C ILE A 65 0.86 -2.82 16.50
N ARG A 66 -0.35 -3.40 16.52
CA ARG A 66 -1.03 -3.88 17.75
C ARG A 66 -0.91 -5.38 17.98
N THR A 67 -0.40 -6.12 16.99
CA THR A 67 -0.31 -7.59 17.09
C THR A 67 0.85 -8.03 17.99
N PRO A 68 0.71 -9.16 18.71
CA PRO A 68 1.84 -9.77 19.45
C PRO A 68 3.03 -10.09 18.54
N THR A 69 2.76 -10.53 17.30
CA THR A 69 3.80 -10.82 16.30
C THR A 69 4.60 -9.55 15.97
N PHE A 70 3.94 -8.42 15.73
CA PHE A 70 4.63 -7.15 15.47
C PHE A 70 5.52 -6.74 16.65
N ARG A 71 4.97 -6.79 17.88
CA ARG A 71 5.76 -6.46 19.08
C ARG A 71 6.98 -7.35 19.25
N ALA A 72 6.85 -8.65 19.01
CA ALA A 72 7.97 -9.59 19.06
C ALA A 72 9.04 -9.25 18.02
N MET A 73 8.64 -9.01 16.76
CA MET A 73 9.57 -8.64 15.69
C MET A 73 10.25 -7.29 15.95
N LEU A 74 9.52 -6.28 16.43
CA LEU A 74 10.09 -4.99 16.82
C LEU A 74 11.11 -5.14 17.96
N THR A 75 10.84 -6.03 18.92
CA THR A 75 11.76 -6.33 20.04
C THR A 75 13.06 -6.96 19.53
N ILE A 76 12.96 -7.98 18.67
CA ILE A 76 14.11 -8.66 18.06
C ILE A 76 14.91 -7.67 17.20
N PHE A 77 14.22 -6.88 16.37
CA PHE A 77 14.84 -5.86 15.54
C PHE A 77 15.59 -4.83 16.38
N LYS A 78 14.95 -4.27 17.41
CA LYS A 78 15.58 -3.32 18.33
C LYS A 78 16.82 -3.91 19.01
N TYR A 79 16.76 -5.16 19.44
CA TYR A 79 17.90 -5.84 20.05
C TYR A 79 19.07 -5.98 19.06
N ASN A 80 18.81 -6.52 17.87
CA ASN A 80 19.84 -6.78 16.86
C ASN A 80 20.47 -5.50 16.30
N THR A 81 19.71 -4.41 16.21
CA THR A 81 20.18 -3.10 15.73
C THR A 81 20.74 -2.20 16.83
N ARG A 82 20.76 -2.66 18.09
CA ARG A 82 21.10 -1.86 19.28
C ARG A 82 20.26 -0.57 19.37
N GLY A 83 19.00 -0.65 18.97
CA GLY A 83 18.06 0.46 18.97
C GLY A 83 18.13 1.42 17.80
N LYS A 84 19.01 1.18 16.81
CA LYS A 84 19.07 2.00 15.60
C LYS A 84 17.96 1.63 14.61
N HIS A 85 17.56 2.58 13.78
CA HIS A 85 16.67 2.36 12.62
C HIS A 85 15.25 1.89 12.96
N ILE A 86 14.73 2.17 14.16
CA ILE A 86 13.40 1.70 14.57
C ILE A 86 12.26 2.33 13.76
N GLU A 87 12.48 3.53 13.21
CA GLU A 87 11.59 4.22 12.28
C GLU A 87 11.24 3.37 11.06
N PHE A 88 12.11 2.43 10.72
CA PHE A 88 11.99 1.57 9.57
C PHE A 88 10.74 0.69 9.60
N CYS A 89 10.43 0.12 10.77
CA CYS A 89 9.21 -0.67 10.96
C CYS A 89 7.95 0.19 10.74
N PHE A 90 8.02 1.48 11.11
CA PHE A 90 6.87 2.37 11.03
C PHE A 90 6.66 2.97 9.64
N LYS A 91 7.65 2.88 8.73
CA LYS A 91 7.45 3.27 7.33
C LYS A 91 6.24 2.56 6.71
N CYS A 92 6.02 1.28 7.01
CA CYS A 92 4.88 0.52 6.48
C CYS A 92 3.79 0.23 7.51
N HIS A 93 4.09 0.28 8.82
CA HIS A 93 3.13 -0.08 9.86
C HIS A 93 2.45 1.13 10.54
N ALA A 94 3.07 2.30 10.56
CA ALA A 94 2.47 3.52 11.11
C ALA A 94 3.08 4.78 10.44
N PRO A 95 2.82 5.02 9.15
CA PRO A 95 3.53 6.06 8.38
C PRO A 95 3.31 7.48 8.92
N GLU A 96 2.25 7.66 9.70
CA GLU A 96 1.95 8.91 10.43
C GLU A 96 3.10 9.43 11.28
N VAL A 97 4.03 8.57 11.73
CA VAL A 97 5.19 9.00 12.53
C VAL A 97 6.11 9.96 11.77
N LYS A 98 6.13 9.90 10.43
CA LYS A 98 6.91 10.82 9.58
C LYS A 98 6.39 12.26 9.70
N VAL A 99 5.07 12.41 9.82
CA VAL A 99 4.40 13.70 9.96
C VAL A 99 4.41 14.18 11.42
N LYS A 100 4.15 13.27 12.36
CA LYS A 100 4.06 13.59 13.79
C LYS A 100 5.41 13.69 14.51
N GLY A 101 6.48 13.15 13.93
CA GLY A 101 7.82 13.15 14.53
C GLY A 101 7.93 12.36 15.84
N ASN A 102 7.06 11.36 16.05
CA ASN A 102 6.88 10.67 17.34
C ASN A 102 7.30 9.19 17.33
N THR A 103 8.23 8.80 16.45
CA THR A 103 8.74 7.43 16.29
C THR A 103 9.13 6.76 17.61
N GLU A 104 9.98 7.42 18.42
CA GLU A 104 10.49 6.85 19.67
C GLU A 104 9.39 6.63 20.70
N GLU A 105 8.45 7.57 20.79
CA GLU A 105 7.29 7.46 21.66
C GLU A 105 6.39 6.29 21.24
N LEU A 106 6.13 6.15 19.93
CA LEU A 106 5.34 5.02 19.42
C LEU A 106 6.05 3.67 19.66
N ALA A 107 7.37 3.61 19.43
CA ALA A 107 8.16 2.42 19.72
C ALA A 107 8.06 2.04 21.20
N ARG A 108 8.15 3.02 22.10
CA ARG A 108 8.01 2.84 23.54
C ARG A 108 6.64 2.28 23.89
N GLN A 109 5.56 2.85 23.34
CA GLN A 109 4.19 2.38 23.55
C GLN A 109 4.03 0.89 23.16
N VAL A 110 4.49 0.53 21.95
CA VAL A 110 4.40 -0.87 21.46
C VAL A 110 5.24 -1.81 22.33
N LEU A 111 6.50 -1.48 22.60
CA LEU A 111 7.43 -2.38 23.29
C LEU A 111 7.08 -2.59 24.76
N LYS A 112 6.55 -1.56 25.43
CA LYS A 112 6.09 -1.66 26.82
C LYS A 112 4.67 -2.19 26.96
N GLY A 113 3.90 -2.25 25.86
CA GLY A 113 2.50 -2.68 25.89
C GLY A 113 1.58 -1.63 26.51
N GLU A 114 1.89 -0.37 26.29
CA GLU A 114 1.08 0.76 26.77
C GLU A 114 -0.06 1.07 25.80
N LYS A 115 -0.84 2.11 26.11
CA LYS A 115 -1.85 2.62 25.19
C LYS A 115 -1.17 3.15 23.93
N ILE A 116 -1.46 2.52 22.79
CA ILE A 116 -0.98 2.92 21.47
C ILE A 116 -1.94 3.96 20.89
N GLU A 117 -1.48 5.19 20.74
CA GLU A 117 -2.29 6.31 20.23
C GLU A 117 -2.43 6.31 18.69
N SER A 118 -1.45 5.76 17.96
CA SER A 118 -1.48 5.67 16.48
C SER A 118 -2.56 4.71 15.99
N GLU A 119 -3.24 5.04 14.90
CA GLU A 119 -4.23 4.16 14.27
C GLU A 119 -3.62 3.13 13.30
N GLY A 120 -2.28 3.10 13.19
CA GLY A 120 -1.56 2.24 12.26
C GLY A 120 -1.74 2.74 10.83
N ILE A 121 -2.24 1.88 9.94
CA ILE A 121 -2.62 2.27 8.59
C ILE A 121 -4.07 2.75 8.61
N SER A 122 -4.27 4.05 8.78
CA SER A 122 -5.60 4.70 8.81
C SER A 122 -6.11 5.09 7.43
N CYS A 123 -7.37 5.55 7.35
CA CYS A 123 -7.99 6.04 6.10
C CYS A 123 -7.10 7.09 5.42
N THR A 124 -6.67 8.05 6.23
CA THR A 124 -5.79 9.18 5.92
C THR A 124 -4.44 8.73 5.34
N ILE A 125 -3.93 7.56 5.73
CA ILE A 125 -2.67 7.05 5.18
C ILE A 125 -2.85 6.60 3.73
N CYS A 126 -3.81 5.72 3.45
CA CYS A 126 -3.99 5.18 2.10
C CYS A 126 -4.56 6.23 1.12
N HIS A 127 -5.49 7.06 1.60
CA HIS A 127 -6.18 8.03 0.75
C HIS A 127 -5.39 9.32 0.49
N SER A 128 -4.16 9.43 1.00
CA SER A 128 -3.23 10.53 0.74
C SER A 128 -1.99 10.12 -0.06
N ILE A 129 -1.91 8.87 -0.52
CA ILE A 129 -0.80 8.45 -1.37
C ILE A 129 -1.08 8.99 -2.78
N GLU A 130 -0.30 9.99 -3.19
CA GLU A 130 -0.39 10.57 -4.53
C GLU A 130 0.61 9.94 -5.51
N MET A 131 1.68 9.34 -5.01
CA MET A 131 2.70 8.68 -5.82
C MET A 131 3.31 7.47 -5.11
N VAL A 132 3.65 6.44 -5.87
CA VAL A 132 4.44 5.31 -5.38
C VAL A 132 5.77 5.31 -6.12
N ARG A 133 6.85 5.30 -5.35
CA ARG A 133 8.21 5.17 -5.89
C ARG A 133 8.63 3.71 -5.82
N ASP A 134 9.67 3.38 -6.58
CA ASP A 134 10.36 2.10 -6.41
C ASP A 134 11.27 2.19 -5.16
N GLU A 135 10.66 2.41 -3.99
CA GLU A 135 11.23 2.37 -2.64
C GLU A 135 10.06 2.25 -1.63
N PRO A 136 10.18 1.50 -0.52
CA PRO A 136 9.19 1.44 0.55
C PRO A 136 9.24 2.74 1.39
N ASP A 137 8.91 3.84 0.74
CA ASP A 137 8.60 5.11 1.37
C ASP A 137 7.19 5.46 0.90
N PRO A 138 6.15 5.15 1.70
CA PRO A 138 4.86 5.77 1.50
C PRO A 138 5.06 7.25 1.83
N ASN A 139 5.57 8.00 0.86
CA ASN A 139 5.45 9.43 0.88
C ASN A 139 3.96 9.69 0.99
N VAL A 140 3.56 10.17 2.16
CA VAL A 140 2.26 10.76 2.38
C VAL A 140 2.48 12.26 2.17
N PRO A 141 2.51 12.80 0.93
CA PRO A 141 2.22 14.21 0.76
C PRO A 141 0.76 14.35 1.17
N VAL A 142 0.56 14.72 2.43
CA VAL A 142 -0.76 15.00 2.96
C VAL A 142 -1.19 16.35 2.41
N GLU A 143 -1.72 16.39 1.20
CA GLU A 143 -2.57 17.49 0.77
C GLU A 143 -4.02 17.06 0.92
N PHE A 144 -4.59 17.31 2.10
CA PHE A 144 -6.02 17.25 2.28
C PHE A 144 -6.64 18.57 1.83
N ASP A 145 -7.18 18.60 0.62
CA ASP A 145 -8.19 19.59 0.29
C ASP A 145 -9.50 19.17 0.96
N PHE A 146 -9.72 19.65 2.20
CA PHE A 146 -10.93 19.36 2.97
C PHE A 146 -12.22 19.87 2.29
N GLY A 147 -12.11 20.74 1.26
CA GLY A 147 -13.24 21.37 0.60
C GLY A 147 -14.16 22.13 1.56
N PRO A 148 -14.84 23.19 1.13
CA PRO A 148 -15.76 23.91 2.03
C PRO A 148 -17.11 23.18 2.22
N THR A 149 -17.43 22.13 1.46
CA THR A 149 -18.76 21.51 1.44
C THR A 149 -18.86 20.24 2.27
N PRO A 150 -19.77 20.18 3.26
CA PRO A 150 -20.17 18.95 3.90
C PRO A 150 -20.80 17.94 2.92
N PRO A 151 -20.64 16.63 3.18
CA PRO A 151 -19.75 16.07 4.19
C PRO A 151 -18.31 16.08 3.64
N PHE A 152 -17.39 16.66 4.40
CA PHE A 152 -15.91 16.60 4.25
C PHE A 152 -15.38 15.95 2.96
N HIS A 153 -14.82 16.79 2.09
CA HIS A 153 -13.91 16.58 0.95
C HIS A 153 -14.09 15.53 -0.14
N LYS A 154 -13.59 15.95 -1.32
CA LYS A 154 -12.97 15.11 -2.33
C LYS A 154 -11.72 14.44 -1.74
N VAL A 155 -11.87 13.25 -1.15
CA VAL A 155 -10.77 12.29 -1.19
C VAL A 155 -10.40 12.11 -2.67
N LYS A 156 -9.21 12.58 -3.08
CA LYS A 156 -8.79 12.53 -4.48
C LYS A 156 -8.77 11.07 -4.93
N ASN A 157 -9.73 10.70 -5.77
CA ASN A 157 -9.70 9.43 -6.48
C ASN A 157 -8.71 9.57 -7.63
N THR A 158 -7.44 9.25 -7.38
CA THR A 158 -6.36 9.32 -8.36
C THR A 158 -6.20 8.00 -9.10
N GLU A 159 -5.52 8.01 -10.23
CA GLU A 159 -5.11 6.78 -10.92
C GLU A 159 -4.34 5.85 -9.97
N VAL A 160 -3.49 6.42 -9.10
CA VAL A 160 -2.74 5.66 -8.10
C VAL A 160 -3.69 4.92 -7.15
N THR A 161 -4.73 5.56 -6.61
CA THR A 161 -5.70 4.89 -5.70
C THR A 161 -6.45 3.72 -6.34
N GLN A 162 -6.57 3.69 -7.68
CA GLN A 162 -7.21 2.60 -8.42
C GLN A 162 -6.21 1.51 -8.89
N SER A 163 -4.91 1.78 -8.77
CA SER A 163 -3.83 0.94 -9.29
C SER A 163 -3.30 -0.05 -8.25
N ALA A 164 -2.77 -1.19 -8.68
CA ALA A 164 -2.13 -2.16 -7.78
C ALA A 164 -0.82 -1.60 -7.16
N GLU A 165 -0.22 -0.62 -7.83
CA GLU A 165 1.00 0.08 -7.44
C GLU A 165 0.83 0.77 -6.09
N MET A 166 -0.36 1.28 -5.76
CA MET A 166 -0.69 1.82 -4.45
C MET A 166 -0.25 0.89 -3.31
N CYS A 167 -0.55 -0.40 -3.43
CA CYS A 167 -0.22 -1.38 -2.41
C CYS A 167 1.30 -1.61 -2.30
N GLY A 168 2.04 -1.38 -3.39
CA GLY A 168 3.49 -1.55 -3.46
C GLY A 168 4.28 -0.61 -2.55
N SER A 169 3.71 0.51 -2.11
CA SER A 169 4.37 1.40 -1.14
C SER A 169 4.75 0.68 0.18
N CYS A 170 4.00 -0.37 0.52
CA CYS A 170 4.24 -1.19 1.71
C CYS A 170 4.48 -2.67 1.36
N HIS A 171 3.82 -3.21 0.33
CA HIS A 171 3.89 -4.61 -0.09
C HIS A 171 4.96 -4.89 -1.16
N ASP A 172 6.01 -4.06 -1.21
CA ASP A 172 7.16 -4.24 -2.10
C ASP A 172 8.49 -3.86 -1.44
N TYR A 173 8.62 -4.28 -0.18
CA TYR A 173 9.73 -4.02 0.71
C TYR A 173 11.11 -4.47 0.18
N ASN A 174 11.17 -5.59 -0.56
CA ASN A 174 12.41 -6.18 -1.06
C ASN A 174 12.97 -5.46 -2.30
N ASN A 175 13.04 -4.13 -2.24
CA ASN A 175 13.73 -3.39 -3.26
C ASN A 175 15.25 -3.49 -3.04
N PRO A 176 16.04 -4.07 -3.98
CA PRO A 176 17.49 -4.06 -3.89
C PRO A 176 18.09 -2.65 -3.81
N ASN A 177 17.36 -1.61 -4.23
CA ASN A 177 17.75 -0.20 -4.08
C ASN A 177 17.59 0.36 -2.65
N PHE A 178 16.95 -0.38 -1.74
CA PHE A 178 16.59 0.09 -0.40
C PHE A 178 17.19 -0.75 0.74
N VAL A 179 17.94 -1.81 0.42
CA VAL A 179 18.72 -2.55 1.42
C VAL A 179 19.70 -1.55 2.04
N HIS A 180 19.43 -1.13 3.29
CA HIS A 180 20.32 -0.20 3.99
C HIS A 180 21.72 -0.83 4.01
N PRO A 181 22.80 -0.08 3.71
CA PRO A 181 24.15 -0.65 3.62
C PRO A 181 24.54 -1.44 4.87
N ASP A 182 24.05 -0.99 6.04
CA ASP A 182 24.28 -1.61 7.35
C ASP A 182 23.21 -2.64 7.79
N LEU A 183 22.15 -2.84 6.99
CA LEU A 183 21.11 -3.84 7.24
C LEU A 183 20.92 -4.68 5.96
N PRO A 184 21.72 -5.74 5.74
CA PRO A 184 21.42 -6.70 4.68
C PRO A 184 20.06 -7.33 5.00
N GLY A 185 19.00 -6.76 4.42
CA GLY A 185 17.62 -7.05 4.76
C GLY A 185 17.31 -8.52 4.47
N THR A 186 16.71 -9.20 5.44
CA THR A 186 15.98 -10.44 5.14
C THR A 186 14.83 -10.09 4.20
N PRO A 187 14.70 -10.75 3.04
CA PRO A 187 13.59 -10.53 2.14
C PRO A 187 12.26 -10.80 2.89
N CYS A 188 11.39 -9.81 3.10
CA CYS A 188 10.07 -10.05 3.72
C CYS A 188 8.95 -10.08 2.69
N CYS A 189 8.92 -9.09 1.80
CA CYS A 189 7.68 -8.75 1.10
C CYS A 189 8.02 -8.21 -0.30
N ASP A 190 7.85 -9.03 -1.34
CA ASP A 190 8.04 -8.65 -2.75
C ASP A 190 6.74 -8.82 -3.58
N VAL A 191 5.60 -8.84 -2.89
CA VAL A 191 4.28 -9.18 -3.46
C VAL A 191 3.96 -8.38 -4.71
N ASN A 192 4.23 -7.07 -4.74
CA ASN A 192 3.97 -6.26 -5.93
C ASN A 192 4.88 -6.64 -7.12
N ARG A 193 6.19 -6.85 -6.88
CA ARG A 193 7.14 -7.33 -7.91
C ARG A 193 6.78 -8.72 -8.41
N ASP A 194 6.34 -9.58 -7.52
CA ASP A 194 5.90 -10.92 -7.85
C ASP A 194 4.62 -10.90 -8.69
N TRP A 195 3.64 -10.07 -8.30
CA TRP A 195 2.43 -9.83 -9.06
C TRP A 195 2.69 -9.34 -10.48
N LYS A 196 3.60 -8.38 -10.65
CA LYS A 196 4.03 -7.85 -11.96
C LYS A 196 4.52 -8.93 -12.93
N LYS A 197 5.01 -10.07 -12.44
CA LYS A 197 5.49 -11.19 -13.28
C LYS A 197 4.34 -12.07 -13.80
N THR A 198 3.14 -11.98 -13.21
CA THR A 198 2.04 -12.91 -13.48
C THR A 198 1.15 -12.48 -14.65
N SER A 199 0.27 -13.40 -15.10
CA SER A 199 -0.76 -13.07 -16.09
C SER A 199 -1.85 -12.13 -15.56
N PHE A 200 -2.01 -12.02 -14.24
CA PHE A 200 -2.97 -11.10 -13.61
C PHE A 200 -2.60 -9.65 -13.87
N ALA A 201 -1.33 -9.29 -13.65
CA ALA A 201 -0.82 -7.95 -13.96
C ALA A 201 -0.98 -7.61 -15.44
N LYS A 202 -0.62 -8.53 -16.34
CA LYS A 202 -0.77 -8.36 -17.80
C LYS A 202 -2.23 -8.12 -18.24
N LYS A 203 -3.20 -8.64 -17.47
CA LYS A 203 -4.65 -8.48 -17.72
C LYS A 203 -5.26 -7.29 -16.96
N GLY A 204 -4.46 -6.52 -16.22
CA GLY A 204 -4.95 -5.39 -15.42
C GLY A 204 -5.72 -5.82 -14.17
N VAL A 205 -5.59 -7.06 -13.71
CA VAL A 205 -6.24 -7.52 -12.47
C VAL A 205 -5.46 -6.98 -11.27
N THR A 206 -6.04 -6.00 -10.57
CA THR A 206 -5.39 -5.29 -9.46
C THR A 206 -5.51 -6.01 -8.14
N CYS A 207 -4.69 -5.63 -7.16
CA CYS A 207 -4.80 -6.12 -5.77
C CYS A 207 -6.21 -5.91 -5.20
N GLN A 208 -6.77 -4.72 -5.44
CA GLN A 208 -8.10 -4.30 -4.99
C GLN A 208 -9.19 -5.23 -5.51
N SER A 209 -9.09 -5.70 -6.76
CA SER A 209 -10.10 -6.59 -7.35
C SER A 209 -10.33 -7.91 -6.57
N CYS A 210 -9.32 -8.34 -5.79
CA CYS A 210 -9.40 -9.54 -4.95
C CYS A 210 -9.50 -9.23 -3.45
N HIS A 211 -8.73 -8.24 -2.98
CA HIS A 211 -8.58 -7.91 -1.54
C HIS A 211 -9.44 -6.73 -1.07
N MET A 212 -10.10 -6.04 -1.99
CA MET A 212 -11.01 -4.93 -1.72
C MET A 212 -12.23 -5.04 -2.63
N LYS A 213 -12.90 -6.20 -2.62
CA LYS A 213 -14.01 -6.48 -3.55
C LYS A 213 -15.16 -5.49 -3.37
N ASP A 214 -15.81 -5.15 -4.47
CA ASP A 214 -17.04 -4.37 -4.41
C ASP A 214 -18.15 -5.16 -3.71
N GLU A 215 -18.79 -4.49 -2.76
CA GLU A 215 -19.95 -4.97 -2.02
C GLU A 215 -21.10 -3.98 -2.15
N MET A 216 -22.31 -4.46 -1.92
CA MET A 216 -23.50 -3.61 -1.87
C MET A 216 -23.67 -3.06 -0.45
N GLY A 217 -23.66 -1.75 -0.25
CA GLY A 217 -23.76 -1.11 1.07
C GLY A 217 -25.18 -1.01 1.59
N LEU A 218 -25.33 -1.07 2.91
CA LEU A 218 -26.61 -0.96 3.60
C LEU A 218 -27.02 0.50 3.76
N VAL A 219 -28.18 0.83 3.22
CA VAL A 219 -28.92 2.06 3.48
C VAL A 219 -29.82 1.80 4.67
N LYS A 220 -29.54 2.44 5.81
CA LYS A 220 -30.47 2.49 6.94
C LYS A 220 -31.47 3.61 6.70
N LEU A 221 -32.75 3.29 6.81
CA LEU A 221 -33.83 4.23 6.54
C LEU A 221 -34.00 5.16 7.76
N SER A 222 -33.92 6.47 7.54
CA SER A 222 -34.21 7.49 8.56
C SER A 222 -35.38 8.38 8.16
N THR A 223 -36.03 9.01 9.15
CA THR A 223 -37.20 9.86 8.95
C THR A 223 -36.90 11.17 8.21
N MET A 224 -35.62 11.50 7.98
CA MET A 224 -35.17 12.71 7.27
C MET A 224 -34.53 12.41 5.90
N ASP A 225 -34.78 11.22 5.35
CA ASP A 225 -34.20 10.80 4.08
C ASP A 225 -35.01 11.21 2.84
N LYS A 226 -34.44 10.92 1.66
CA LYS A 226 -35.12 11.00 0.35
C LYS A 226 -36.52 10.36 0.39
N LEU A 227 -37.47 10.91 -0.36
CA LEU A 227 -38.86 10.42 -0.44
C LEU A 227 -38.98 8.90 -0.64
N LYS A 228 -38.11 8.29 -1.45
CA LYS A 228 -38.00 6.83 -1.65
C LYS A 228 -37.80 6.06 -0.34
N ASN A 229 -36.93 6.55 0.54
CA ASN A 229 -36.60 5.92 1.81
C ASN A 229 -37.74 6.08 2.82
N VAL A 230 -38.43 7.23 2.82
CA VAL A 230 -39.64 7.44 3.63
C VAL A 230 -40.73 6.46 3.22
N LEU A 231 -40.97 6.30 1.91
CA LEU A 231 -41.94 5.33 1.38
C LEU A 231 -41.59 3.88 1.76
N PHE A 232 -40.31 3.51 1.72
CA PHE A 232 -39.86 2.20 2.19
C PHE A 232 -40.04 2.00 3.69
N GLY A 233 -39.80 3.05 4.49
CA GLY A 233 -40.06 3.00 5.93
C GLY A 233 -41.54 2.77 6.26
N LEU A 234 -42.46 3.35 5.49
CA LEU A 234 -43.91 3.19 5.68
C LEU A 234 -44.40 1.75 5.43
N VAL A 235 -43.70 0.96 4.62
CA VAL A 235 -44.00 -0.47 4.40
C VAL A 235 -43.25 -1.40 5.37
N GLY A 236 -42.66 -0.86 6.44
CA GLY A 236 -41.97 -1.62 7.48
C GLY A 236 -40.54 -2.05 7.12
N LEU A 237 -39.99 -1.57 6.01
CA LEU A 237 -38.59 -1.81 5.67
C LEU A 237 -37.71 -0.96 6.61
N GLN A 238 -36.69 -1.58 7.22
CA GLN A 238 -35.77 -0.89 8.14
C GLN A 238 -34.44 -0.52 7.46
N SER A 239 -34.03 -1.32 6.48
CA SER A 239 -32.82 -1.10 5.69
C SER A 239 -32.85 -1.88 4.38
N TYR A 240 -32.05 -1.48 3.41
CA TYR A 240 -31.90 -2.15 2.12
C TYR A 240 -30.49 -1.92 1.56
N ARG A 241 -30.06 -2.64 0.51
CA ARG A 241 -28.74 -2.43 -0.12
C ARG A 241 -28.87 -1.80 -1.50
N ASP A 242 -28.28 -0.63 -1.74
CA ASP A 242 -28.56 0.19 -2.95
C ASP A 242 -27.37 1.00 -3.50
N PHE A 243 -26.17 0.82 -2.97
CA PHE A 243 -24.97 1.44 -3.55
C PHE A 243 -23.80 0.46 -3.50
N ARG A 244 -22.88 0.57 -4.46
CA ARG A 244 -21.63 -0.18 -4.41
C ARG A 244 -20.60 0.60 -3.62
N TYR A 245 -19.84 -0.12 -2.80
CA TYR A 245 -18.63 0.39 -2.18
C TYR A 245 -17.57 -0.71 -2.14
N THR A 246 -16.33 -0.28 -2.04
CA THR A 246 -15.18 -1.18 -2.01
C THR A 246 -14.96 -1.67 -0.58
N ASN A 247 -14.86 -2.99 -0.37
CA ASN A 247 -14.65 -3.59 0.94
C ASN A 247 -13.25 -3.25 1.51
N HIS A 248 -13.19 -2.94 2.81
CA HIS A 248 -11.96 -2.56 3.54
C HIS A 248 -11.61 -3.56 4.66
N THR A 249 -11.96 -4.83 4.50
CA THR A 249 -11.55 -5.93 5.41
C THR A 249 -10.16 -6.46 5.08
N PHE A 250 -9.73 -6.33 3.82
CA PHE A 250 -8.42 -6.74 3.31
C PHE A 250 -8.07 -8.21 3.63
N PRO A 251 -8.86 -9.18 3.14
CA PRO A 251 -8.65 -10.58 3.49
C PRO A 251 -7.29 -11.09 3.00
N GLY A 252 -6.66 -11.97 3.78
CA GLY A 252 -5.32 -12.50 3.50
C GLY A 252 -5.03 -13.77 4.32
N GLY A 253 -3.79 -13.94 4.77
CA GLY A 253 -3.33 -15.17 5.45
C GLY A 253 -4.03 -15.52 6.77
N ARG A 254 -4.88 -14.64 7.31
CA ARG A 254 -5.66 -14.85 8.54
C ARG A 254 -7.16 -14.93 8.30
N PHE A 255 -7.56 -15.10 7.04
CA PHE A 255 -8.93 -15.26 6.61
C PHE A 255 -9.07 -16.65 6.00
N GLU A 256 -9.68 -17.58 6.74
CA GLU A 256 -9.78 -18.98 6.34
C GLU A 256 -10.45 -19.16 4.97
N GLU A 257 -11.52 -18.42 4.71
CA GLU A 257 -12.23 -18.44 3.42
C GLU A 257 -11.40 -17.86 2.27
N MET A 258 -10.40 -17.03 2.56
CA MET A 258 -9.44 -16.59 1.56
C MET A 258 -8.43 -17.70 1.27
N LEU A 259 -7.90 -18.35 2.31
CA LEU A 259 -6.94 -19.46 2.19
C LEU A 259 -7.52 -20.62 1.39
N LYS A 260 -8.78 -21.02 1.67
CA LYS A 260 -9.48 -22.09 0.93
C LYS A 260 -9.65 -21.80 -0.57
N ARG A 261 -9.64 -20.52 -0.98
CA ARG A 261 -9.78 -20.11 -2.37
C ARG A 261 -8.45 -19.78 -3.06
N ALA A 262 -7.35 -19.74 -2.30
CA ALA A 262 -6.06 -19.32 -2.82
C ALA A 262 -5.35 -20.43 -3.61
N VAL A 263 -5.66 -21.69 -3.32
CA VAL A 263 -5.03 -22.87 -3.91
C VAL A 263 -6.07 -23.92 -4.25
N LYS A 264 -5.92 -24.56 -5.40
CA LYS A 264 -6.61 -25.80 -5.72
C LYS A 264 -5.65 -26.97 -5.48
N MET A 265 -6.06 -27.95 -4.69
CA MET A 265 -5.30 -29.16 -4.43
C MET A 265 -6.09 -30.37 -4.93
N ASP A 266 -5.48 -31.17 -5.80
CA ASP A 266 -6.02 -32.40 -6.34
C ASP A 266 -5.12 -33.57 -5.91
N LEU A 267 -5.70 -34.67 -5.43
CA LEU A 267 -5.00 -35.91 -5.05
C LEU A 267 -5.46 -37.02 -5.98
N ASP A 268 -4.52 -37.61 -6.69
CA ASP A 268 -4.73 -38.81 -7.50
C ASP A 268 -3.88 -39.96 -6.93
N TYR A 269 -4.31 -41.21 -7.12
CA TYR A 269 -3.55 -42.36 -6.66
C TYR A 269 -3.77 -43.60 -7.53
N GLU A 270 -2.71 -44.38 -7.66
CA GLU A 270 -2.72 -45.66 -8.37
C GLU A 270 -2.01 -46.73 -7.53
N LYS A 271 -2.52 -47.97 -7.58
CA LYS A 271 -1.85 -49.13 -6.98
C LYS A 271 -0.77 -49.61 -7.95
N VAL A 272 0.46 -49.72 -7.47
CA VAL A 272 1.60 -50.26 -8.20
C VAL A 272 2.20 -51.37 -7.36
N ASP A 273 1.99 -52.62 -7.78
CA ASP A 273 2.32 -53.83 -7.03
C ASP A 273 1.68 -53.83 -5.62
N GLU A 274 2.50 -53.93 -4.58
CA GLU A 274 2.08 -53.86 -3.17
C GLU A 274 2.10 -52.42 -2.61
N LYS A 275 2.31 -51.40 -3.45
CA LYS A 275 2.40 -49.99 -3.05
C LYS A 275 1.26 -49.15 -3.65
N ILE A 276 1.05 -47.97 -3.06
CA ILE A 276 0.21 -46.90 -3.63
C ILE A 276 1.14 -45.76 -4.04
N LYS A 277 1.05 -45.34 -5.29
CA LYS A 277 1.65 -44.11 -5.78
C LYS A 277 0.60 -43.03 -5.76
N ALA A 278 0.77 -42.04 -4.89
CA ALA A 278 -0.09 -40.88 -4.79
C ALA A 278 0.57 -39.67 -5.46
N THR A 279 -0.19 -38.93 -6.26
CA THR A 279 0.22 -37.68 -6.90
C THR A 279 -0.61 -36.55 -6.33
N VAL A 280 0.06 -35.58 -5.70
CA VAL A 280 -0.59 -34.35 -5.21
C VAL A 280 -0.28 -33.22 -6.18
N SER A 281 -1.31 -32.65 -6.78
CA SER A 281 -1.22 -31.47 -7.65
C SER A 281 -1.71 -30.24 -6.90
N ILE A 282 -0.92 -29.17 -6.89
CA ILE A 282 -1.21 -27.93 -6.20
C ILE A 282 -1.15 -26.78 -7.21
N GLN A 283 -2.28 -26.12 -7.46
CA GLN A 283 -2.39 -24.97 -8.34
C GLN A 283 -2.56 -23.69 -7.53
N ASN A 284 -1.64 -22.75 -7.69
CA ASN A 284 -1.79 -21.40 -7.17
C ASN A 284 -2.82 -20.61 -8.00
N LEU A 285 -3.87 -20.12 -7.34
CA LEU A 285 -4.93 -19.33 -7.97
C LEU A 285 -4.78 -17.83 -7.73
N THR A 286 -3.74 -17.42 -7.00
CA THR A 286 -3.47 -16.02 -6.67
C THR A 286 -2.62 -15.33 -7.74
N GLY A 287 -2.64 -14.00 -7.72
CA GLY A 287 -1.85 -13.17 -8.63
C GLY A 287 -0.41 -12.98 -8.20
N TYR A 288 0.13 -13.78 -7.29
CA TYR A 288 1.49 -13.72 -6.73
C TYR A 288 1.83 -15.10 -6.12
N SER A 289 3.01 -15.32 -5.58
CA SER A 289 3.45 -16.58 -4.96
C SER A 289 2.72 -16.83 -3.65
N ILE A 290 2.55 -18.09 -3.25
CA ILE A 290 1.88 -18.44 -2.00
C ILE A 290 2.72 -19.44 -1.18
N PRO A 291 2.95 -19.19 0.12
CA PRO A 291 2.69 -17.93 0.84
C PRO A 291 3.66 -16.81 0.41
N ASN A 292 3.19 -15.57 0.39
CA ASN A 292 4.01 -14.37 0.23
C ASN A 292 3.40 -13.25 1.09
N GLY A 293 4.24 -12.36 1.61
CA GLY A 293 3.86 -11.29 2.54
C GLY A 293 3.49 -11.78 3.93
#